data_AF-A0A0R3WTW4-F1
#
_entry.id   AF-A0A0R3WTW4-F1
#
_cell.length_a   1.000
_cell.length_b   1.000
_cell.length_c   1.000
_cell.angle_alpha   90.00
_cell.angle_beta   90.00
_cell.angle_gamma   90.00
#
_symmetry.space_group_name_H-M   'P 1'
#
loop_
_entity.id
_entity.type
_entity.pdbx_description
1 polymer ?
#
loop_
_entity_poly.entity_id
_entity_poly.type
_entity_poly.pdbx_seq_one_letter_code
_entity_poly.pdbx_strand_id
1 'polypeptide(L)'
;MYGVREFSSIISPPQVASLAVGGAQSRVRLLPCGDLEPVTTLTLTLSADVRFVDEVVAARFLHHVRNYLESNPQSLLEDDPLLAAEAGCRDLSVLAF
;
A
#
# COMPACT_ATOMS: atom_id res chain seq x y z
N MET A 1 7.46 -13.10 -8.63
CA MET A 1 6.57 -12.60 -9.71
C MET A 1 7.33 -12.58 -11.02
N TYR A 2 6.73 -13.03 -12.11
CA TYR A 2 7.34 -13.29 -13.43
C TYR A 2 7.70 -12.02 -14.25
N GLY A 3 8.18 -10.95 -13.60
CA GLY A 3 8.58 -9.72 -14.30
C GLY A 3 7.43 -8.90 -14.91
N VAL A 4 6.17 -9.24 -14.63
CA VAL A 4 4.99 -8.55 -15.15
C VAL A 4 4.88 -7.16 -14.53
N ARG A 5 4.88 -6.11 -15.37
CA ARG A 5 4.75 -4.71 -14.93
C ARG A 5 3.34 -4.38 -14.47
N GLU A 6 2.33 -4.78 -15.25
CA GLU A 6 0.92 -4.53 -14.98
C GLU A 6 0.08 -5.65 -15.59
N PHE A 7 -1.08 -5.92 -15.01
CA PHE A 7 -2.09 -6.82 -15.57
C PHE A 7 -3.46 -6.43 -15.04
N SER A 8 -4.50 -6.79 -15.77
CA SER A 8 -5.88 -6.67 -15.30
C SER A 8 -6.27 -7.95 -14.58
N SER A 9 -6.76 -7.85 -13.35
CA SER A 9 -7.32 -8.99 -12.63
C SER A 9 -8.75 -9.26 -13.10
N ILE A 10 -9.13 -10.54 -13.04
CA ILE A 10 -10.53 -10.95 -13.21
C ILE A 10 -11.18 -10.92 -11.82
N ILE A 11 -12.36 -10.32 -11.73
CA ILE A 11 -13.16 -10.35 -10.51
C ILE A 11 -13.67 -11.77 -10.30
N SER A 12 -13.36 -12.35 -9.14
CA SER A 12 -13.93 -13.64 -8.74
C SER A 12 -15.27 -13.38 -8.04
N PRO A 13 -16.41 -13.89 -8.54
CA PRO A 13 -17.65 -13.81 -7.76
C PRO A 13 -17.51 -14.58 -6.44
N PRO A 14 -18.09 -14.10 -5.31
CA PRO A 14 -19.03 -12.98 -5.18
C PRO A 14 -18.37 -11.60 -4.92
N GLN A 15 -17.06 -11.45 -5.12
CA GLN A 15 -16.42 -10.13 -4.96
C GLN A 15 -16.87 -9.16 -6.07
N VAL A 16 -16.82 -7.86 -5.77
CA VAL A 16 -17.21 -6.78 -6.70
C VAL A 16 -16.00 -6.00 -7.26
N ALA A 17 -14.81 -6.27 -6.75
CA ALA A 17 -13.57 -5.69 -7.22
C ALA A 17 -12.38 -6.63 -6.94
N SER A 18 -11.30 -6.47 -7.69
CA SER A 18 -10.04 -7.19 -7.52
C SER A 18 -8.87 -6.25 -7.85
N LEU A 19 -7.84 -6.25 -6.99
CA LEU A 19 -6.65 -5.40 -7.16
C LEU A 19 -5.48 -6.25 -7.65
N ALA A 20 -5.02 -5.99 -8.87
CA ALA A 20 -3.79 -6.55 -9.41
C ALA A 20 -2.59 -5.70 -8.97
N VAL A 21 -1.57 -6.35 -8.42
CA VAL A 21 -0.31 -5.73 -8.00
C VAL A 21 0.78 -6.17 -8.96
N GLY A 22 1.33 -5.21 -9.72
CA GLY A 22 2.48 -5.40 -10.60
C GLY A 22 3.78 -5.62 -9.84
N GLY A 23 4.80 -6.15 -10.53
CA GLY A 23 6.09 -6.42 -9.92
C GLY A 23 6.84 -5.13 -9.57
N ALA A 24 7.59 -5.14 -8.46
CA ALA A 24 8.45 -4.03 -8.08
C ALA A 24 9.52 -3.81 -9.15
N GLN A 25 9.65 -2.57 -9.62
CA GLN A 25 10.66 -2.18 -10.60
C GLN A 25 11.52 -1.05 -10.05
N SER A 26 12.83 -1.18 -10.18
CA SER A 26 13.75 -0.06 -9.94
C SER A 26 13.63 0.93 -11.10
N ARG A 27 13.38 2.18 -10.76
CA ARG A 27 13.26 3.33 -11.67
C ARG A 27 14.11 4.46 -11.12
N VAL A 28 14.37 5.47 -11.95
CA VAL A 28 15.04 6.69 -11.51
C VAL A 28 14.01 7.81 -11.46
N ARG A 29 13.94 8.52 -10.34
CA ARG A 29 13.10 9.70 -10.15
C ARG A 29 14.00 10.95 -10.17
N LEU A 30 13.58 11.96 -10.92
CA LEU A 30 14.17 13.30 -10.86
C LEU A 30 13.61 14.03 -9.64
N LEU A 31 14.47 14.44 -8.72
CA LEU A 31 14.12 15.28 -7.59
C LEU A 31 13.91 16.74 -8.02
N PRO A 32 13.15 17.54 -7.25
CA PRO A 32 12.98 18.96 -7.52
C PRO A 32 14.30 19.76 -7.57
N CYS A 33 15.35 19.28 -6.90
CA CYS A 33 16.69 19.89 -6.92
C CYS A 33 17.49 19.59 -8.19
N GLY A 34 17.00 18.71 -9.07
CA GLY A 34 17.70 18.28 -10.29
C GLY A 34 18.50 16.98 -10.15
N ASP A 35 18.60 16.44 -8.94
CA ASP A 35 19.29 15.17 -8.68
C ASP A 35 18.45 13.96 -9.12
N LEU A 36 19.11 12.85 -9.41
CA LEU A 36 18.49 11.58 -9.78
C LEU A 36 18.58 10.59 -8.61
N GLU A 37 17.45 10.01 -8.22
CA GLU A 37 17.38 9.02 -7.14
C GLU A 37 16.79 7.69 -7.63
N PRO A 38 17.38 6.55 -7.27
CA PRO A 38 16.77 5.25 -7.51
C PRO A 38 15.54 5.08 -6.61
N VAL A 39 14.39 4.80 -7.21
CA VAL A 39 13.13 4.53 -6.52
C VAL A 39 12.57 3.19 -6.94
N THR A 40 11.90 2.51 -6.02
CA THR A 40 11.14 1.30 -6.32
C THR A 40 9.69 1.69 -6.62
N THR A 41 9.22 1.37 -7.82
CA THR A 41 7.84 1.64 -8.24
C THR A 41 7.06 0.35 -8.45
N LEU A 42 5.78 0.38 -8.10
CA LEU A 42 4.81 -0.69 -8.29
C LEU A 42 3.63 -0.12 -9.09
N THR A 43 3.02 -0.92 -9.96
CA THR A 43 1.76 -0.55 -10.64
C THR A 43 0.60 -1.29 -9.99
N LEU A 44 -0.45 -0.56 -9.60
CA LEU A 44 -1.67 -1.13 -9.04
C LEU A 44 -2.82 -0.94 -10.03
N THR A 45 -3.50 -2.03 -10.39
CA THR A 45 -4.63 -2.01 -11.33
C THR A 45 -5.88 -2.56 -10.64
N LEU A 46 -6.90 -1.71 -10.46
CA LEU A 46 -8.16 -2.12 -9.87
C LEU A 46 -9.18 -2.46 -10.96
N SER A 47 -9.63 -3.71 -10.97
CA SER A 47 -10.81 -4.14 -11.72
C SER A 47 -12.03 -4.04 -10.80
N ALA A 48 -13.09 -3.35 -11.22
CA ALA A 48 -14.30 -3.16 -10.40
C ALA A 48 -15.57 -3.30 -11.25
N ASP A 49 -16.63 -3.83 -10.64
CA ASP A 49 -17.97 -3.85 -11.22
C ASP A 49 -18.65 -2.49 -10.99
N VAL A 50 -18.78 -1.72 -12.06
CA VAL A 50 -19.33 -0.35 -12.03
C VAL A 50 -20.80 -0.27 -11.61
N ARG A 51 -21.51 -1.41 -11.56
CA ARG A 51 -22.88 -1.45 -11.02
C ARG A 51 -22.89 -1.29 -9.49
N PHE A 52 -21.76 -1.59 -8.83
CA PHE A 52 -21.62 -1.57 -7.38
C PHE A 52 -20.57 -0.55 -6.90
N VAL A 53 -19.56 -0.26 -7.72
CA VAL A 53 -18.44 0.62 -7.35
C VAL A 53 -18.37 1.79 -8.34
N ASP A 54 -18.56 3.00 -7.84
CA ASP A 54 -18.39 4.23 -8.60
C ASP A 54 -16.90 4.53 -8.89
N GLU A 55 -16.61 5.15 -10.03
CA GLU A 55 -15.24 5.45 -10.48
C GLU A 55 -14.51 6.41 -9.53
N VAL A 56 -15.21 7.38 -8.93
CA VAL A 56 -14.62 8.32 -7.96
C VAL A 56 -14.26 7.57 -6.68
N VAL A 57 -15.09 6.63 -6.25
CA VAL A 57 -14.82 5.78 -5.09
C VAL A 57 -13.59 4.89 -5.35
N ALA A 58 -13.51 4.28 -6.53
CA ALA A 58 -12.35 3.50 -6.96
C ALA A 58 -11.05 4.33 -6.98
N ALA A 59 -11.08 5.54 -7.54
CA ALA A 59 -9.94 6.44 -7.57
C ALA A 59 -9.50 6.87 -6.16
N ARG A 60 -10.46 7.21 -5.29
CA ARG A 60 -10.18 7.52 -3.89
C ARG A 60 -9.58 6.32 -3.18
N PHE A 61 -10.10 5.12 -3.36
CA PHE A 61 -9.53 3.91 -2.77
C PHE A 61 -8.06 3.73 -3.16
N LEU A 62 -7.73 3.82 -4.46
CA LEU A 62 -6.34 3.72 -4.93
C LEU A 62 -5.45 4.83 -4.35
N HIS A 63 -5.96 6.05 -4.21
CA HIS A 63 -5.22 7.14 -3.58
C HIS A 63 -4.88 6.85 -2.11
N HIS A 64 -5.83 6.34 -1.33
CA HIS A 64 -5.58 5.97 0.07
C HIS A 64 -4.59 4.81 0.17
N VAL A 65 -4.78 3.75 -0.64
CA VAL A 65 -3.84 2.62 -0.70
C VAL A 65 -2.43 3.11 -1.00
N ARG A 66 -2.27 3.98 -2.01
CA ARG A 66 -0.99 4.59 -2.34
C ARG A 66 -0.41 5.35 -1.16
N ASN A 67 -1.20 6.20 -0.50
CA ASN A 67 -0.74 6.99 0.64
C ASN A 67 -0.28 6.12 1.82
N TYR A 68 -1.01 5.04 2.11
CA TYR A 68 -0.63 4.11 3.17
C TYR A 68 0.66 3.36 2.84
N LEU A 69 0.86 2.96 1.59
CA LEU A 69 2.08 2.25 1.19
C LEU A 69 3.30 3.16 1.05
N GLU A 70 3.13 4.42 0.64
CA GLU A 70 4.24 5.34 0.37
C GLU A 70 4.59 6.23 1.58
N SER A 71 3.60 6.87 2.20
CA SER A 71 3.83 8.02 3.09
C SER A 71 3.51 7.73 4.56
N ASN A 72 2.55 6.85 4.82
CA ASN A 72 2.04 6.61 6.17
C ASN A 72 1.75 5.11 6.43
N PRO A 73 2.73 4.21 6.31
CA PRO A 73 2.51 2.80 6.58
C PRO A 73 2.14 2.53 8.04
N GLN A 74 2.65 3.35 8.97
CA GLN A 74 2.34 3.25 10.40
C GLN A 74 0.86 3.42 10.72
N SER A 75 0.09 4.19 9.93
CA SER A 75 -1.35 4.34 10.20
C SER A 75 -2.15 3.07 9.96
N LEU A 76 -1.60 2.09 9.23
CA LEU A 76 -2.25 0.77 9.12
C LEU A 76 -2.22 -0.01 10.44
N LEU A 77 -1.41 0.43 11.40
CA LEU A 77 -1.13 -0.25 12.65
C LEU A 77 -1.70 0.47 13.88
N GLU A 78 -2.28 1.66 13.71
CA GLU A 78 -2.77 2.50 14.81
C GLU A 78 -3.90 1.82 15.61
N ASP A 79 -4.66 0.92 14.99
CA ASP A 79 -5.73 0.15 15.62
C ASP A 79 -5.31 -1.29 16.01
N ASP A 80 -4.03 -1.65 15.94
CA ASP A 80 -3.56 -3.01 16.24
C ASP A 80 -3.50 -3.28 17.77
N PRO A 81 -4.33 -4.18 18.32
CA PRO A 81 -4.34 -4.49 19.74
C PRO A 81 -3.01 -5.10 20.23
N LEU A 82 -2.19 -5.70 19.35
CA LEU A 82 -0.90 -6.26 19.69
C LEU A 82 0.17 -5.17 19.89
N LEU A 83 0.16 -4.11 19.08
CA LEU A 83 1.05 -2.95 19.28
C LEU A 83 0.67 -2.14 20.53
N ALA A 84 -0.63 -2.02 20.82
CA ALA A 84 -1.10 -1.40 22.07
C ALA A 84 -0.62 -2.17 23.31
N ALA A 85 -0.54 -3.51 23.23
CA ALA A 85 -0.02 -4.36 24.29
C ALA A 85 1.50 -4.22 24.50
N GLU A 86 2.28 -4.06 23.42
CA GLU A 86 3.74 -3.84 23.52
C GLU A 86 4.10 -2.43 24.01
N ALA A 87 3.31 -1.41 23.66
CA ALA A 87 3.52 -0.03 24.13
C ALA A 87 3.26 0.14 25.64
N GLY A 88 2.35 -0.66 26.21
CA GLY A 88 2.08 -0.70 27.66
C GLY A 88 3.17 -1.40 28.49
N CYS A 89 4.05 -2.18 27.87
CA CYS A 89 5.14 -2.92 28.52
C CYS A 89 6.50 -2.21 28.35
N ARG A 90 6.51 -0.87 28.38
CA ARG A 90 7.75 -0.07 28.47
C ARG A 90 7.76 0.77 29.75
N ASP A 91 7.43 0.11 30.86
CA ASP A 91 7.90 0.51 32.18
C ASP A 91 8.55 -0.71 32.85
N LEU A 92 9.76 -1.03 32.38
CA LEU A 92 10.66 -1.94 33.06
C LEU A 92 11.96 -1.19 33.30
N SER A 93 11.97 -0.52 34.44
CA SER A 93 13.10 -0.17 35.30
C SER A 93 13.99 -1.38 35.68
N VAL A 94 14.13 -2.36 34.77
CA VAL A 94 14.86 -3.62 34.92
C VAL A 94 15.80 -3.82 33.71
N LEU A 95 16.48 -2.75 33.32
CA LEU A 95 17.84 -2.84 32.77
C LEU A 95 18.84 -2.38 33.84
N ALA A 96 18.62 -2.84 35.07
CA ALA A 96 19.65 -2.94 36.09
C ALA A 96 20.15 -4.39 36.06
N PHE A 97 21.09 -4.66 35.17
CA PHE A 97 22.34 -5.41 35.34
C PHE A 97 23.13 -5.37 34.02
#